data_AF-A0A6P5MKX6-F1
#
_entry.id   AF-A0A6P5MKX6-F1
#
_cell.length_a   1.000
_cell.length_b   1.000
_cell.length_c   1.000
_cell.angle_alpha   90.00
_cell.angle_beta   90.00
_cell.angle_gamma   90.00
#
_symmetry.space_group_name_H-M   'P 1'
#
loop_
_entity.id
_entity.type
_entity.pdbx_description
1 polymer ?
#
loop_
_entity_poly.entity_id
_entity_poly.type
_entity_poly.pdbx_seq_one_letter_code
_entity_poly.pdbx_strand_id
1 'polypeptide(L)'
;MTGVREAWKGYKTRIKGKHFERYNNIEDMLKNRPLDIPEVQFRKLIAYWSIPSVKALSRLNSENRKKQQHQHRMGPISFARVRNEMREMNENKEDPSQVDVFVATRTGRKGKELDSGTQAVIVSHNKLK
;
A
#
# COMPACT_ATOMS: atom_id res chain seq x y z
N MET A 1 5.98 -7.95 14.10
CA MET A 1 5.54 -6.79 14.91
C MET A 1 5.42 -5.58 14.00
N THR A 2 4.30 -4.86 14.04
CA THR A 2 4.16 -3.55 13.37
C THR A 2 4.94 -2.50 14.16
N GLY A 3 5.83 -1.75 13.50
CA GLY A 3 6.56 -0.68 14.17
C GLY A 3 5.61 0.41 14.70
N VAL A 4 6.02 1.13 15.74
CA VAL A 4 5.23 2.18 16.41
C VAL A 4 4.63 3.18 15.41
N ARG A 5 5.40 3.56 14.38
CA ARG A 5 4.94 4.45 13.29
C ARG A 5 3.76 3.88 12.52
N GLU A 6 3.81 2.61 12.15
CA GLU A 6 2.75 1.97 11.35
C GLU A 6 1.52 1.70 12.22
N ALA A 7 1.71 1.36 13.51
CA ALA A 7 0.63 1.28 14.48
C ALA A 7 -0.10 2.63 14.62
N TRP A 8 0.65 3.73 14.72
CA TRP A 8 0.09 5.08 14.80
C TRP A 8 -0.67 5.50 13.54
N LYS A 9 -0.14 5.19 12.36
CA LYS A 9 -0.88 5.43 11.10
C LYS A 9 -2.17 4.63 11.04
N GLY A 10 -2.11 3.33 11.35
CA GLY A 10 -3.28 2.46 11.37
C GLY A 10 -4.34 2.92 12.36
N TYR A 11 -3.91 3.36 13.55
CA TYR A 11 -4.79 3.97 14.54
C TYR A 11 -5.51 5.19 13.97
N LYS A 12 -4.79 6.17 13.41
CA LYS A 12 -5.41 7.38 12.83
C LYS A 12 -6.39 7.07 11.72
N THR A 13 -6.07 6.13 10.83
CA THR A 13 -6.98 5.67 9.77
C THR A 13 -8.28 5.10 10.37
N ARG A 14 -8.16 4.25 11.39
CA ARG A 14 -9.33 3.66 12.06
C ARG A 14 -10.19 4.72 12.75
N ILE A 15 -9.57 5.69 13.42
CA ILE A 15 -10.30 6.77 14.08
C ILE A 15 -11.05 7.62 13.06
N LYS A 16 -10.39 8.00 11.96
CA LYS A 16 -11.02 8.77 10.87
C LYS A 16 -12.23 8.02 10.30
N GLY A 17 -12.09 6.74 9.96
CA GLY A 17 -13.20 5.95 9.41
C GLY A 17 -14.38 5.78 10.39
N LYS A 18 -14.11 5.48 11.66
CA LYS A 18 -15.16 5.20 12.65
C LYS A 18 -15.86 6.45 13.17
N HIS A 19 -15.14 7.57 13.33
CA HIS A 19 -15.62 8.73 14.08
C HIS A 19 -15.71 10.02 13.27
N PHE A 20 -15.11 10.08 12.07
CA PHE A 20 -15.24 11.23 11.17
C PHE A 20 -16.08 10.89 9.93
N GLU A 21 -15.76 9.81 9.22
CA GLU A 21 -16.44 9.48 7.94
C GLU A 21 -17.86 8.91 8.14
N ARG A 22 -18.19 8.44 9.35
CA ARG A 22 -19.49 7.83 9.69
C ARG A 22 -20.61 8.84 9.92
N TYR A 23 -20.28 10.07 10.31
CA TYR A 23 -21.24 11.09 10.73
C TYR A 23 -21.21 12.29 9.79
N ASN A 24 -22.36 12.94 9.60
CA ASN A 24 -22.49 14.07 8.67
C ASN A 24 -22.33 15.44 9.33
N ASN A 25 -22.49 15.53 10.66
CA ASN A 25 -22.40 16.77 11.42
C ASN A 25 -21.32 16.67 12.51
N ILE A 26 -20.79 17.82 12.94
CA ILE A 26 -19.69 17.90 13.92
C ILE A 26 -20.15 17.48 15.31
N GLU A 27 -21.40 17.78 15.69
CA GLU A 27 -21.96 17.46 17.01
C GLU A 27 -21.97 15.95 17.26
N ASP A 28 -22.43 15.17 16.30
CA ASP A 28 -22.43 13.71 16.34
C ASP A 28 -21.01 13.14 16.36
N MET A 29 -20.08 13.74 15.61
CA MET A 29 -18.67 13.33 15.68
C MET A 29 -18.13 13.53 17.09
N LEU A 30 -18.36 14.69 17.71
CA LEU A 30 -17.89 15.00 19.07
C LEU A 30 -18.56 14.13 20.13
N LYS A 31 -19.87 13.88 20.00
CA LYS A 31 -20.62 12.98 20.89
C LYS A 31 -20.07 11.54 20.84
N ASN A 32 -19.69 11.09 19.65
CA ASN A 32 -19.14 9.76 19.43
C ASN A 32 -17.60 9.75 19.44
N ARG A 33 -16.94 10.74 20.04
CA ARG A 33 -15.48 10.82 20.15
C ARG A 33 -14.91 9.59 20.89
N PRO A 34 -13.76 9.07 20.46
CA PRO A 34 -13.00 8.09 21.23
C PRO A 34 -12.59 8.62 22.62
N LEU A 35 -12.84 7.84 23.68
CA LEU A 35 -12.52 8.26 25.06
C LEU A 35 -11.03 8.52 25.29
N ASP A 36 -10.17 7.86 24.53
CA ASP A 36 -8.71 7.95 24.58
C ASP A 36 -8.12 9.22 23.92
N ILE A 37 -8.92 9.98 23.17
CA ILE A 37 -8.45 11.21 22.50
C ILE A 37 -9.12 12.42 23.14
N PRO A 38 -8.43 13.33 23.83
CA PRO A 38 -9.02 14.54 24.39
C PRO A 38 -9.87 15.33 23.39
N GLU A 39 -10.99 15.90 23.81
CA GLU A 39 -11.93 16.57 22.91
C GLU A 39 -11.28 17.71 22.12
N VAL A 40 -10.45 18.52 22.77
CA VAL A 40 -9.71 19.61 22.11
C VAL A 40 -8.84 19.09 20.95
N GLN A 41 -8.23 17.91 21.10
CA GLN A 41 -7.44 17.29 20.05
C GLN A 41 -8.33 16.73 18.94
N PHE A 42 -9.45 16.12 19.30
CA PHE A 42 -10.39 15.58 18.33
C PHE A 42 -11.05 16.67 17.47
N ARG A 43 -11.40 17.83 18.06
CA ARG A 43 -11.87 19.02 17.33
C ARG A 43 -10.85 19.48 16.27
N LYS A 44 -9.56 19.51 16.62
CA LYS A 44 -8.48 19.84 15.66
C LYS A 44 -8.41 18.84 14.51
N LEU A 45 -8.60 17.54 14.78
CA LEU A 45 -8.64 16.51 13.76
C LEU A 45 -9.84 16.65 12.82
N ILE A 46 -11.04 16.90 13.37
CA ILE A 46 -12.24 17.17 12.56
C ILE A 46 -12.00 18.37 11.66
N ALA A 47 -11.49 19.47 12.21
CA ALA A 47 -11.19 20.68 11.44
C ALA A 47 -10.22 20.38 10.29
N TYR A 48 -9.10 19.70 10.58
CA TYR A 48 -8.11 19.32 9.56
C TYR A 48 -8.69 18.42 8.46
N TRP A 49 -9.43 17.37 8.82
CA TRP A 49 -10.05 16.46 7.86
C TRP A 49 -11.21 17.09 7.08
N SER A 50 -11.77 18.19 7.58
CA SER A 50 -12.84 18.94 6.92
C SER A 50 -12.32 19.89 5.85
N ILE A 51 -11.03 20.22 5.85
CA ILE A 51 -10.41 21.10 4.85
C ILE A 51 -10.62 20.51 3.44
N PRO A 52 -11.19 21.27 2.48
CA PRO A 52 -11.50 20.78 1.13
C PRO A 52 -10.29 20.19 0.39
N SER A 53 -9.12 20.85 0.47
CA SER A 53 -7.89 20.36 -0.16
C SER A 53 -7.42 19.03 0.43
N VAL A 54 -7.54 18.84 1.75
CA VAL A 54 -7.21 17.59 2.43
C VAL A 54 -8.17 16.47 2.01
N LYS A 55 -9.48 16.75 1.89
CA LYS A 55 -10.46 15.79 1.38
C LYS A 55 -10.16 15.38 -0.06
N ALA A 56 -9.90 16.34 -0.93
CA ALA A 56 -9.57 16.10 -2.33
C ALA A 56 -8.31 15.23 -2.48
N LEU A 57 -7.25 15.57 -1.75
CA LEU A 57 -6.01 14.80 -1.73
C LEU A 57 -6.23 13.38 -1.20
N SER A 58 -7.01 13.22 -0.13
CA SER A 58 -7.34 11.91 0.45
C SER A 58 -8.10 11.02 -0.55
N ARG A 59 -9.02 11.60 -1.33
CA ARG A 59 -9.75 10.90 -2.39
C ARG A 59 -8.81 10.48 -3.51
N LEU A 60 -8.00 11.41 -4.03
CA LEU A 60 -7.03 11.12 -5.10
C LEU A 60 -6.03 10.03 -4.70
N ASN A 61 -5.51 10.08 -3.46
CA ASN A 61 -4.59 9.06 -2.97
C ASN A 61 -5.26 7.67 -2.87
N SER A 62 -6.54 7.63 -2.47
CA SER A 62 -7.32 6.38 -2.44
C SER A 62 -7.52 5.81 -3.84
N GLU A 63 -7.83 6.66 -4.82
CA GLU A 63 -7.98 6.27 -6.23
C GLU A 63 -6.66 5.77 -6.83
N ASN A 64 -5.56 6.50 -6.61
CA ASN A 64 -4.22 6.09 -7.07
C ASN A 64 -3.81 4.75 -6.45
N ARG A 65 -4.11 4.52 -5.16
CA ARG A 65 -3.83 3.24 -4.52
C ARG A 65 -4.65 2.09 -5.12
N LYS A 66 -5.90 2.32 -5.53
CA LYS A 66 -6.72 1.31 -6.22
C LYS A 66 -6.17 0.97 -7.61
N LYS A 67 -5.55 1.92 -8.30
CA LYS A 67 -4.91 1.71 -9.61
C LYS A 67 -3.57 0.96 -9.53
N GLN A 68 -2.95 0.86 -8.35
CA GLN A 68 -1.69 0.14 -8.17
C GLN A 68 -1.91 -1.37 -8.25
N GLN A 69 -1.45 -1.97 -9.35
CA GLN A 69 -1.50 -3.42 -9.60
C GLN A 69 -0.09 -4.02 -9.51
N HIS A 70 0.00 -5.35 -9.49
CA HIS A 70 1.24 -6.13 -9.64
C HIS A 70 2.43 -5.69 -8.76
N GLN A 71 2.14 -5.45 -7.48
CA GLN A 71 3.13 -4.98 -6.51
C GLN A 71 4.26 -6.00 -6.33
N HIS A 72 5.51 -5.53 -6.33
CA HIS A 72 6.66 -6.40 -6.04
C HIS A 72 6.55 -7.02 -4.64
N ARG A 73 7.16 -8.20 -4.44
CA ARG A 73 7.07 -8.96 -3.18
C ARG A 73 8.41 -9.14 -2.47
N MET A 74 9.48 -8.54 -3.00
CA MET A 74 10.86 -8.69 -2.55
C MET A 74 11.19 -7.98 -1.22
N GLY A 75 10.24 -7.25 -0.64
CA GLY A 75 10.45 -6.51 0.60
C GLY A 75 11.56 -5.46 0.43
N PRO A 76 12.60 -5.44 1.27
CA PRO A 76 13.68 -4.45 1.19
C PRO A 76 14.69 -4.73 0.06
N ILE A 77 14.56 -5.85 -0.67
CA ILE A 77 15.47 -6.18 -1.77
C ILE A 77 15.10 -5.35 -3.00
N SER A 78 16.06 -4.56 -3.48
CA SER A 78 15.90 -3.68 -4.64
C SER A 78 15.93 -4.45 -5.97
N PHE A 79 15.38 -3.85 -7.04
CA PHE A 79 15.47 -4.43 -8.38
C PHE A 79 16.91 -4.52 -8.89
N ALA A 80 17.78 -3.59 -8.53
CA ALA A 80 19.20 -3.66 -8.89
C ALA A 80 19.87 -4.90 -8.29
N ARG A 81 19.56 -5.22 -7.02
CA ARG A 81 20.07 -6.43 -6.38
C ARG A 81 19.54 -7.69 -7.05
N VAL A 82 18.25 -7.75 -7.35
CA VAL A 82 17.68 -8.90 -8.08
C VAL A 82 18.32 -9.07 -9.46
N ARG A 83 18.51 -7.98 -10.20
CA ARG A 83 19.21 -8.02 -11.51
C ARG A 83 20.62 -8.56 -11.39
N ASN A 84 21.38 -8.08 -10.42
CA ASN A 84 22.74 -8.53 -10.19
C ASN A 84 22.78 -10.03 -9.85
N GLU A 85 21.91 -10.48 -8.93
CA GLU A 85 21.79 -11.90 -8.57
C GLU A 85 21.44 -12.76 -9.79
N MET A 86 20.49 -12.31 -10.64
CA MET A 86 20.12 -13.02 -11.88
C MET A 86 21.26 -13.07 -12.89
N ARG A 87 22.04 -11.99 -13.04
CA ARG A 87 23.20 -11.92 -13.92
C ARG A 87 24.31 -12.89 -13.48
N GLU A 88 24.59 -12.94 -12.18
CA GLU A 88 25.61 -13.86 -11.63
C GLU A 88 25.19 -15.34 -11.75
N MET A 89 23.89 -15.64 -11.79
CA MET A 89 23.38 -17.00 -12.04
C MET A 89 23.37 -17.40 -13.52
N ASN A 90 23.49 -16.44 -14.43
CA ASN A 90 23.55 -16.70 -15.87
C ASN A 90 25.01 -16.98 -16.28
N GLU A 91 25.26 -18.12 -16.91
CA GLU A 91 26.60 -18.52 -17.37
C GLU A 91 27.25 -17.46 -18.28
N ASN A 92 26.45 -16.81 -19.13
CA ASN A 92 26.94 -15.78 -20.05
C ASN A 92 27.08 -14.39 -19.41
N LYS A 93 26.70 -14.23 -18.13
CA LYS A 93 26.66 -12.94 -17.41
C LYS A 93 25.91 -11.83 -18.15
N GLU A 94 24.93 -12.22 -18.97
CA GLU A 94 24.06 -11.29 -19.68
C GLU A 94 23.05 -10.66 -18.72
N ASP A 95 22.66 -9.42 -19.04
CA ASP A 95 21.66 -8.73 -18.26
C ASP A 95 20.28 -9.38 -18.43
N PRO A 96 19.55 -9.63 -17.33
CA PRO A 96 18.22 -10.22 -17.40
C PRO A 96 17.24 -9.26 -18.07
N SER A 97 16.31 -9.79 -18.86
CA SER A 97 15.28 -8.95 -19.47
C SER A 97 14.40 -8.30 -18.39
N GLN A 98 13.78 -7.18 -18.74
CA GLN A 98 12.85 -6.50 -17.83
C GLN A 98 11.70 -7.42 -17.40
N VAL A 99 11.28 -8.34 -18.27
CA VAL A 99 10.20 -9.27 -17.95
C VAL A 99 10.66 -10.37 -17.00
N ASP A 100 11.89 -10.88 -17.16
CA ASP A 100 12.43 -11.88 -16.22
C ASP A 100 12.55 -11.30 -14.81
N VAL A 101 13.03 -10.05 -14.70
CA VAL A 101 13.09 -9.31 -13.43
C VAL A 101 11.67 -9.10 -12.86
N PHE A 102 10.69 -8.80 -13.71
CA PHE A 102 9.29 -8.67 -13.29
C PHE A 102 8.79 -9.99 -12.70
N VAL A 103 8.93 -11.11 -13.40
CA VAL A 103 8.52 -12.44 -12.91
C VAL A 103 9.21 -12.75 -11.57
N ALA A 104 10.53 -12.67 -11.51
CA ALA A 104 11.32 -13.00 -10.32
C ALA A 104 10.90 -12.19 -9.08
N THR A 105 10.68 -10.89 -9.26
CA THR A 105 10.34 -9.98 -8.14
C THR A 105 8.91 -10.12 -7.63
N ARG A 106 8.04 -10.80 -8.38
CA ARG A 106 6.64 -11.05 -8.00
C ARG A 106 6.43 -12.49 -7.52
N THR A 107 7.23 -13.47 -7.91
CA THR A 107 7.11 -14.88 -7.50
C THR A 107 7.81 -15.22 -6.16
N GLY A 108 8.74 -14.38 -5.68
CA GLY A 108 9.73 -14.71 -4.64
C GLY A 108 9.28 -14.93 -3.18
N ARG A 109 7.99 -15.07 -2.83
CA ARG A 109 7.57 -15.38 -1.45
C ARG A 109 6.94 -16.77 -1.33
N LYS A 110 7.74 -17.75 -0.87
CA LYS A 110 7.25 -19.08 -0.47
C LYS A 110 6.07 -18.93 0.51
N GLY A 111 4.94 -19.58 0.19
CA GLY A 111 3.76 -19.64 1.06
C GLY A 111 2.74 -18.50 0.92
N LYS A 112 2.87 -17.60 -0.06
CA LYS A 112 1.80 -16.62 -0.36
C LYS A 112 1.39 -16.68 -1.82
N GLU A 113 0.13 -17.03 -2.05
CA GLU A 113 -0.48 -17.03 -3.38
C GLU A 113 -0.36 -15.68 -4.07
N LEU A 114 -0.12 -15.72 -5.38
CA LEU A 114 -0.11 -14.53 -6.23
C LEU A 114 -1.54 -14.04 -6.43
N ASP A 115 -1.71 -12.73 -6.59
CA ASP A 115 -3.01 -12.24 -7.02
C ASP A 115 -3.28 -12.73 -8.45
N SER A 116 -4.54 -13.06 -8.73
CA SER A 116 -4.96 -13.64 -10.01
C SER A 116 -4.56 -12.78 -11.22
N GLY A 117 -4.57 -11.45 -11.06
CA GLY A 117 -4.12 -10.52 -12.09
C GLY A 117 -2.63 -10.67 -12.40
N THR A 118 -1.77 -10.68 -11.38
CA THR A 118 -0.32 -10.89 -11.56
C THR A 118 -0.03 -12.28 -12.12
N GLN A 119 -0.75 -13.32 -11.68
CA GLN A 119 -0.59 -14.66 -12.22
C GLN A 119 -0.91 -14.70 -13.72
N ALA A 120 -2.01 -14.08 -14.14
CA ALA A 120 -2.42 -14.03 -15.54
C ALA A 120 -1.37 -13.34 -16.43
N VAL A 121 -0.78 -12.23 -15.96
CA VAL A 121 0.29 -11.50 -16.67
C VAL A 121 1.58 -12.33 -16.80
N ILE A 122 1.94 -13.07 -15.75
CA ILE A 122 3.12 -13.95 -15.78
C ILE A 122 2.88 -15.12 -16.76
N VAL A 123 1.70 -15.74 -16.70
CA VAL A 123 1.35 -16.88 -17.57
C VAL A 123 1.26 -16.46 -19.04
N SER A 124 0.67 -15.30 -19.35
CA SER A 124 0.59 -14.82 -20.74
C SER A 124 1.98 -14.58 -21.33
N HIS A 125 2.92 -14.06 -20.55
CA HIS A 125 4.29 -13.88 -21.02
C HIS A 125 5.02 -15.21 -21.26
N ASN A 126 4.91 -16.17 -20.33
CA ASN A 126 5.57 -17.47 -20.47
C ASN A 126 5.04 -18.28 -21.66
N LYS A 127 3.82 -18.00 -22.15
CA LYS A 127 3.26 -18.62 -23.38
C LYS A 127 3.81 -18.03 -24.68
N LEU A 128 4.46 -16.87 -24.63
CA LEU A 128 5.01 -16.16 -25.80
C LEU A 128 6.51 -16.42 -26.00
N LYS A 129 7.16 -17.13 -25.07
CA LYS A 129 8.52 -17.64 -25.19
C LYS A 129 8.49 -19.07 -25.69
#